data_AF-A0A945M1P5-F1
#
_entry.id   AF-A0A945M1P5-F1
#
_cell.length_a   1.000
_cell.length_b   1.000
_cell.length_c   1.000
_cell.angle_alpha   90.00
_cell.angle_beta   90.00
_cell.angle_gamma   90.00
#
_symmetry.space_group_name_H-M   'P 1'
#
loop_
_entity.id
_entity.type
_entity.pdbx_description
1 polymer ?
#
loop_
_entity_poly.entity_id
_entity_poly.type
_entity_poly.pdbx_seq_one_letter_code
_entity_poly.pdbx_strand_id
1 'polypeptide(L)' 'MNLAEDDNLIKIQQLRVQHRDLDDAIAALIATGTTNLLQVKRLKKQKLFLRDMIAKLEDKRLPDIIA' A
#
# COMPACT_ATOMS: atom_id res chain seq x y z
N MET A 1 -3.30 -16.79 21.68
CA MET A 1 -2.67 -15.67 20.95
C MET A 1 -2.22 -16.24 19.62
N ASN A 2 -2.86 -15.86 18.53
CA ASN A 2 -2.69 -16.52 17.24
C ASN A 2 -1.57 -15.79 16.47
N LEU A 3 -0.33 -16.26 16.61
CA LEU A 3 0.87 -15.59 16.08
C LEU A 3 0.76 -15.20 14.60
N ALA A 4 0.10 -16.06 13.79
CA ALA A 4 -0.11 -15.84 12.36
C ALA A 4 -1.08 -14.68 12.05
N GLU A 5 -2.00 -14.37 12.97
CA GLU A 5 -2.87 -13.22 12.83
C GLU A 5 -2.13 -11.90 13.11
N ASP A 6 -1.27 -11.91 14.12
CA ASP A 6 -0.45 -10.74 14.47
C ASP A 6 0.53 -10.40 13.32
N ASP A 7 1.12 -11.42 12.68
CA ASP A 7 2.01 -11.24 11.53
C ASP A 7 1.32 -10.59 10.32
N ASN A 8 0.07 -10.98 10.03
CA ASN A 8 -0.70 -10.39 8.94
C ASN A 8 -1.06 -8.92 9.22
N LEU A 9 -1.37 -8.58 10.48
CA LEU A 9 -1.62 -7.19 10.88
C LEU A 9 -0.38 -6.33 10.72
N ILE A 10 0.77 -6.81 11.19
CA ILE A 10 2.05 -6.12 11.01
C ILE A 10 2.32 -5.91 9.52
N LYS A 11 2.05 -6.91 8.68
CA LYS A 11 2.25 -6.80 7.24
C LYS A 11 1.33 -5.75 6.60
N ILE A 12 0.06 -5.73 6.95
CA ILE A 12 -0.90 -4.72 6.45
C ILE A 12 -0.45 -3.32 6.85
N GLN A 13 -0.01 -3.12 8.10
CA GLN A 13 0.47 -1.83 8.57
C GLN A 13 1.71 -1.37 7.80
N GLN A 14 2.69 -2.25 7.59
CA GLN A 14 3.87 -1.95 6.78
C GLN A 14 3.51 -1.54 5.35
N LEU A 15 2.59 -2.27 4.71
CA LEU A 15 2.13 -1.95 3.35
C LEU A 15 1.40 -0.59 3.30
N ARG A 16 0.61 -0.26 4.34
CA ARG A 16 -0.06 1.05 4.44
C ARG A 16 0.91 2.21 4.60
N VAL A 17 1.98 2.03 5.39
CA VAL A 17 3.06 3.02 5.52
C VAL A 17 3.74 3.23 4.17
N GLN A 18 4.19 2.15 3.52
CA GLN A 18 4.82 2.24 2.20
C GLN A 18 3.92 2.90 1.15
N HIS A 19 2.62 2.61 1.19
CA HIS A 19 1.65 3.24 0.30
C HIS A 19 1.52 4.75 0.54
N ARG A 20 1.59 5.20 1.81
CA ARG A 20 1.58 6.63 2.15
C ARG A 20 2.87 7.32 1.72
N ASP A 21 4.02 6.69 1.93
CA ASP A 21 5.31 7.23 1.50
C ASP A 21 5.37 7.44 -0.02
N LEU A 22 4.77 6.52 -0.80
CA LEU A 22 4.64 6.69 -2.24
C LEU A 22 3.76 7.88 -2.62
N ASP A 23 2.72 8.18 -1.83
CA ASP A 23 1.86 9.35 -2.06
C ASP A 23 2.61 10.65 -1.84
N ASP A 24 3.36 10.73 -0.74
CA ASP A 24 4.17 11.90 -0.41
C ASP A 24 5.28 12.10 -1.45
N ALA A 25 5.92 11.03 -1.92
CA ALA A 25 6.89 11.07 -3.00
C ALA A 25 6.29 11.56 -4.33
N ILE A 26 5.08 11.11 -4.67
CA ILE A 26 4.36 11.57 -5.86
C ILE A 26 4.01 13.06 -5.72
N ALA A 27 3.51 13.50 -4.56
CA ALA A 27 3.17 14.89 -4.30
C ALA A 27 4.40 15.81 -4.42
N ALA A 28 5.53 15.40 -3.84
CA ALA A 28 6.80 16.13 -3.96
C ALA A 28 7.29 16.21 -5.41
N LEU A 29 7.22 15.09 -6.16
CA LEU A 29 7.59 15.07 -7.59
C LEU A 29 6.71 15.97 -8.45
N ILE A 30 5.42 16.08 -8.12
CA ILE A 30 4.51 17.00 -8.82
C ILE A 30 4.81 18.45 -8.45
N ALA A 31 5.07 18.73 -7.17
CA ALA A 31 5.36 20.07 -6.67
C ALA A 31 6.67 20.66 -7.20
N THR A 32 7.67 19.83 -7.50
CA THR A 32 8.96 20.29 -8.05
C THR A 32 8.89 20.76 -9.51
N GLY A 33 7.75 20.60 -10.21
CA GLY A 33 7.51 21.16 -11.54
C GLY A 33 8.26 20.49 -12.70
N THR A 34 9.38 19.82 -12.41
CA THR A 34 10.10 18.94 -13.35
C THR A 34 9.32 17.65 -13.50
N THR A 35 8.25 17.69 -14.30
CA THR A 35 7.29 16.59 -14.40
C THR A 35 7.93 15.41 -15.11
N ASN A 36 8.67 14.57 -14.37
CA ASN A 36 9.11 13.27 -14.84
C ASN A 36 7.90 12.33 -14.85
N LEU A 37 7.05 12.50 -15.88
CA LEU A 37 5.80 11.77 -16.07
C LEU A 37 6.01 10.25 -16.01
N LEU A 38 7.16 9.76 -16.45
CA LEU A 38 7.51 8.35 -16.37
C LEU A 38 7.72 7.90 -14.92
N GLN A 39 8.44 8.68 -14.12
CA GLN A 39 8.66 8.40 -12.70
C GLN A 39 7.34 8.44 -11.91
N VAL A 40 6.50 9.45 -12.14
CA VAL A 40 5.16 9.54 -11.54
C VAL A 40 4.30 8.34 -11.92
N LYS A 41 4.30 7.92 -13.20
CA LYS A 41 3.59 6.71 -13.65
C LYS A 41 4.09 5.44 -12.95
N ARG A 42 5.40 5.29 -12.75
CA ARG A 42 5.99 4.14 -12.04
C ARG A 42 5.55 4.11 -10.58
N LEU A 43 5.61 5.24 -9.88
CA LEU A 43 5.19 5.34 -8.48
C LEU A 43 3.69 5.07 -8.31
N LYS A 44 2.84 5.60 -9.20
CA LYS A 44 1.40 5.31 -9.20
C LYS A 44 1.11 3.81 -9.41
N LYS A 45 1.86 3.13 -10.28
CA LYS A 45 1.74 1.68 -10.49
C LYS A 45 2.14 0.90 -9.24
N GLN A 46 3.23 1.29 -8.57
CA GLN A 46 3.65 0.69 -7.31
C GLN A 46 2.59 0.90 -6.21
N LYS A 47 2.04 2.11 -6.11
CA LYS A 47 0.98 2.46 -5.16
C LYS A 47 -0.27 1.59 -5.38
N LEU A 48 -0.70 1.42 -6.64
CA LEU A 48 -1.82 0.54 -6.99
C LEU A 48 -1.56 -0.91 -6.55
N PHE A 49 -0.37 -1.43 -6.82
CA PHE A 49 0.01 -2.78 -6.41
C PHE A 49 -0.03 -2.97 -4.89
N LEU A 50 0.49 -2.01 -4.11
CA LEU A 50 0.41 -2.06 -2.64
C LEU A 50 -1.04 -2.05 -2.15
N ARG A 51 -1.90 -1.21 -2.74
CA ARG A 51 -3.33 -1.18 -2.40
C ARG A 51 -3.99 -2.53 -2.68
N ASP A 52 -3.71 -3.14 -3.84
CA ASP A 52 -4.28 -4.43 -4.20
C ASP A 52 -3.76 -5.57 -3.30
N MET A 53 -2.51 -5.49 -2.83
CA MET A 53 -1.97 -6.43 -1.83
C MET A 53 -2.64 -6.27 -0.47
N ILE A 54 -2.86 -5.03 -0.01
CA ILE A 54 -3.58 -4.74 1.23
C ILE A 54 -4.99 -5.33 1.14
N ALA A 55 -5.71 -5.03 0.07
CA ALA A 55 -7.07 -5.55 -0.16
C ALA A 55 -7.09 -7.08 -0.13
N LYS A 56 -6.14 -7.77 -0.78
CA LYS A 56 -6.07 -9.25 -0.73
C LYS A 56 -5.78 -9.81 0.66
N LEU A 57 -4.98 -9.11 1.48
CA LEU A 57 -4.69 -9.55 2.85
C LEU A 57 -5.89 -9.28 3.78
N GLU A 58 -6.60 -8.18 3.56
CA GLU A 58 -7.84 -7.84 4.27
C GLU A 58 -8.99 -8.79 3.86
N ASP A 59 -9.12 -9.11 2.57
CA ASP A 59 -10.11 -10.05 2.03
C ASP A 59 -9.87 -11.48 2.49
N LYS A 60 -8.64 -11.86 2.86
CA LYS A 60 -8.38 -13.16 3.51
C LYS A 60 -8.86 -13.20 4.97
N ARG A 61 -9.06 -12.03 5.58
CA ARG A 61 -9.58 -11.90 6.95
C ARG A 61 -11.09 -11.71 7.00
N LEU A 62 -11.68 -11.05 6.00
CA LEU A 62 -13.14 -10.95 5.85
C LEU A 62 -13.88 -12.31 5.94
N PRO A 63 -13.42 -13.43 5.35
CA PRO A 63 -14.09 -14.72 5.53
C PRO A 63 -14.05 -15.22 6.98
N ASP A 64 -13.07 -14.80 7.80
CA ASP A 64 -12.97 -15.17 9.22
C ASP A 64 -13.82 -14.26 10.15
N ILE A 65 -14.28 -13.09 9.68
CA ILE A 65 -15.07 -12.14 10.49
C ILE A 65 -16.58 -12.39 10.35
N ILE A 66 -17.02 -13.13 9.32
CA ILE A 66 -18.43 -13.41 9.00
C ILE A 66 -18.74 -14.94 9.06
N ALA A 67 -17.82 -15.76 9.55
CA ALA A 67 -18.00 -17.21 9.72
C ALA A 67 -18.40 -17.58 11.16
#